data_AF-A0A6B2G061-F1
#
_entry.id   AF-A0A6B2G061-F1
#
_cell.length_a   1.000
_cell.length_b   1.000
_cell.length_c   1.000
_cell.angle_alpha   90.00
_cell.angle_beta   90.00
_cell.angle_gamma   90.00
#
_symmetry.space_group_name_H-M   'P 1'
#
loop_
_entity.id
_entity.type
_entity.pdbx_description
1 polymer ?
#
loop_
_entity_poly.entity_id
_entity_poly.type
_entity_poly.pdbx_seq_one_letter_code
_entity_poly.pdbx_strand_id
1 'polypeptide(L)'
;MTQNDCISSTDAKILFNLNRKIHLNESIFVNKEEYHIFENRICKIFVIDTITQIFIEICAIEKLNDILCKSIVDELEKITPDDSVDISFIISFIRNDVTVLTFMGRRKAKSNCFFEIRMATAGNVDAGKSTLLGVLTHNIRDDGRGFARSKMFRHQHELESGRTSSIGESTVAVDSRGKIILKSKYALNKDDIDAYTSRAHKMFDFLDLAGHEKYLKTTIYGLVGLKPDYIMLVIGSNMGLIGMARG
;
A
#
# COMPACT_ATOMS: atom_id res chain seq x y z
N MET A 1 -13.95 -25.83 13.51
CA MET A 1 -14.58 -25.06 14.61
C MET A 1 -14.32 -23.59 14.35
N THR A 2 -15.41 -22.84 14.33
CA THR A 2 -15.59 -21.46 13.86
C THR A 2 -14.80 -20.45 14.70
N GLN A 3 -13.92 -19.67 14.06
CA GLN A 3 -13.53 -18.36 14.58
C GLN A 3 -14.22 -17.30 13.72
N ASN A 4 -14.96 -16.43 14.41
CA ASN A 4 -15.68 -15.32 13.86
C ASN A 4 -14.71 -14.35 13.19
N ASP A 5 -14.82 -14.22 11.87
CA ASP A 5 -14.22 -13.12 11.14
C ASP A 5 -15.05 -11.87 11.47
N CYS A 6 -14.52 -11.00 12.34
CA CYS A 6 -15.04 -9.65 12.52
C CYS A 6 -14.91 -8.90 11.19
N ILE A 7 -16.00 -8.81 10.43
CA ILE A 7 -16.14 -7.94 9.27
C ILE A 7 -16.32 -6.52 9.81
N SER A 8 -15.22 -5.86 10.15
CA SER A 8 -15.22 -4.44 10.52
C SER A 8 -14.04 -3.71 9.87
N SER A 9 -13.96 -3.74 8.55
CA SER A 9 -13.13 -2.84 7.75
C SER A 9 -13.46 -3.01 6.27
N THR A 10 -13.25 -1.97 5.47
CA THR A 10 -13.35 -1.93 4.00
C THR A 10 -12.45 -2.94 3.25
N ASP A 11 -11.66 -3.70 3.99
CA ASP A 11 -10.72 -4.71 3.54
C ASP A 11 -11.05 -6.04 4.22
N ALA A 12 -11.08 -7.14 3.44
CA ALA A 12 -11.29 -8.49 3.95
C ALA A 12 -10.02 -9.34 3.76
N LYS A 13 -9.67 -10.13 4.78
CA LYS A 13 -8.56 -11.09 4.73
C LYS A 13 -9.12 -12.50 4.59
N ILE A 14 -8.74 -13.20 3.52
CA ILE A 14 -9.03 -14.61 3.33
C ILE A 14 -7.73 -15.38 3.52
N LEU A 15 -7.64 -16.11 4.63
CA LEU A 15 -6.58 -17.09 4.83
C LEU A 15 -7.01 -18.41 4.21
N PHE A 16 -6.25 -18.90 3.22
CA PHE A 16 -6.47 -20.22 2.66
C PHE A 16 -5.27 -21.12 2.93
N ASN A 17 -5.48 -22.09 3.81
CA ASN A 17 -4.44 -23.01 4.25
C ASN A 17 -4.50 -24.29 3.39
N LEU A 18 -3.54 -24.47 2.47
CA LEU A 18 -3.40 -25.72 1.72
C LEU A 18 -2.76 -26.78 2.61
N ASN A 19 -3.58 -27.45 3.41
CA ASN A 19 -3.07 -28.49 4.31
C ASN A 19 -2.76 -29.82 3.60
N ARG A 20 -3.16 -30.05 2.33
CA ARG A 20 -2.84 -31.29 1.57
C ARG A 20 -2.89 -31.13 0.03
N LYS A 21 -2.25 -32.10 -0.66
CA LYS A 21 -1.86 -32.12 -2.09
C LYS A 21 -2.90 -32.51 -3.16
N ILE A 22 -3.30 -31.60 -4.08
CA ILE A 22 -4.40 -31.59 -5.10
C ILE A 22 -4.35 -30.58 -6.37
N HIS A 23 -4.49 -31.02 -7.61
CA HIS A 23 -4.07 -30.30 -8.84
C HIS A 23 -4.61 -28.87 -9.17
N LEU A 24 -3.70 -27.91 -9.42
CA LEU A 24 -3.83 -26.77 -10.36
C LEU A 24 -2.65 -26.87 -11.35
N ASN A 25 -2.93 -27.12 -12.63
CA ASN A 25 -1.96 -27.36 -13.72
C ASN A 25 -0.71 -28.16 -13.29
N GLU A 26 -0.88 -29.47 -13.18
CA GLU A 26 0.16 -30.51 -12.99
C GLU A 26 1.16 -30.34 -11.82
N SER A 27 1.08 -29.30 -10.99
CA SER A 27 2.18 -28.99 -10.05
C SER A 27 1.80 -28.42 -8.67
N ILE A 28 0.63 -27.81 -8.48
CA ILE A 28 0.14 -27.41 -7.13
C ILE A 28 -1.04 -28.25 -6.73
N PHE A 29 -1.23 -28.32 -5.43
CA PHE A 29 -1.83 -29.42 -4.78
C PHE A 29 -2.87 -28.89 -3.64
N VAL A 30 -4.23 -28.71 -3.87
CA VAL A 30 -5.44 -28.15 -3.13
C VAL A 30 -6.86 -28.88 -3.21
N ASN A 31 -7.57 -29.29 -2.13
CA ASN A 31 -8.70 -30.30 -2.16
C ASN A 31 -9.87 -29.84 -3.01
N LYS A 32 -10.53 -30.71 -3.80
CA LYS A 32 -11.73 -30.29 -4.54
C LYS A 32 -12.80 -29.69 -3.63
N GLU A 33 -12.99 -30.25 -2.42
CA GLU A 33 -13.92 -29.68 -1.43
C GLU A 33 -13.38 -28.36 -0.85
N GLU A 34 -12.10 -28.28 -0.47
CA GLU A 34 -11.51 -27.05 0.09
C GLU A 34 -11.43 -25.93 -0.96
N TYR A 35 -11.14 -26.27 -2.21
CA TYR A 35 -11.13 -25.39 -3.37
C TYR A 35 -12.53 -24.85 -3.63
N HIS A 36 -13.56 -25.70 -3.61
CA HIS A 36 -14.93 -25.23 -3.76
C HIS A 36 -15.37 -24.33 -2.59
N ILE A 37 -14.94 -24.64 -1.35
CA ILE A 37 -15.17 -23.75 -0.21
C ILE A 37 -14.45 -22.41 -0.41
N PHE A 38 -13.22 -22.43 -0.89
CA PHE A 38 -12.40 -21.24 -1.17
C PHE A 38 -13.02 -20.36 -2.26
N GLU A 39 -13.35 -20.96 -3.40
CA GLU A 39 -14.05 -20.33 -4.52
C GLU A 39 -15.33 -19.65 -4.03
N ASN A 40 -16.18 -20.39 -3.31
CA ASN A 40 -17.41 -19.83 -2.74
C ASN A 40 -17.16 -18.68 -1.76
N ARG A 41 -16.09 -18.73 -0.95
CA ARG A 41 -15.74 -17.62 -0.03
C ARG A 41 -15.28 -16.40 -0.81
N ILE A 42 -14.42 -16.58 -1.82
CA ILE A 42 -13.95 -15.50 -2.68
C ILE A 42 -15.13 -14.84 -3.40
N CYS A 43 -15.99 -15.63 -4.06
CA CYS A 43 -17.17 -15.12 -4.75
C CYS A 43 -18.08 -14.32 -3.82
N LYS A 44 -18.37 -14.85 -2.62
CA LYS A 44 -19.23 -14.15 -1.63
C LYS A 44 -18.66 -12.80 -1.21
N ILE A 45 -17.35 -12.71 -1.01
CA ILE A 45 -16.70 -11.47 -0.55
C ILE A 45 -16.67 -10.46 -1.70
N PHE A 46 -16.43 -10.90 -2.93
CA PHE A 46 -16.49 -10.03 -4.11
C PHE A 46 -17.90 -9.59 -4.53
N VAL A 47 -18.97 -10.20 -4.00
CA VAL A 47 -20.34 -9.70 -4.18
C VAL A 47 -20.63 -8.50 -3.27
N ILE A 48 -19.83 -8.28 -2.22
CA ILE A 48 -20.04 -7.16 -1.29
C ILE A 48 -19.43 -5.89 -1.91
N ASP A 49 -20.28 -4.96 -2.35
CA ASP A 49 -19.87 -3.72 -3.01
C ASP A 49 -18.99 -2.80 -2.15
N THR A 50 -19.11 -2.89 -0.83
CA THR A 50 -18.30 -2.06 0.10
C THR A 50 -16.86 -2.53 0.21
N ILE A 51 -16.54 -3.74 -0.26
CA ILE A 51 -15.19 -4.29 -0.23
C ILE A 51 -14.44 -3.82 -1.47
N THR A 52 -13.38 -3.06 -1.24
CA THR A 52 -12.55 -2.46 -2.30
C THR A 52 -11.31 -3.30 -2.58
N GLN A 53 -10.80 -3.98 -1.56
CA GLN A 53 -9.58 -4.78 -1.62
C GLN A 53 -9.71 -6.06 -0.77
N ILE A 54 -9.14 -7.15 -1.26
CA ILE A 54 -9.09 -8.44 -0.58
C ILE A 54 -7.66 -8.95 -0.58
N PHE A 55 -7.20 -9.35 0.60
CA PHE A 55 -5.94 -10.03 0.77
C PHE A 55 -6.18 -11.54 0.72
N ILE A 56 -5.48 -12.22 -0.18
CA ILE A 56 -5.54 -13.66 -0.37
C ILE A 56 -4.17 -14.23 -0.04
N GLU A 57 -4.08 -15.01 1.02
CA GLU A 57 -2.87 -15.75 1.38
C GLU A 57 -3.04 -17.22 1.01
N ILE A 58 -2.13 -17.74 0.19
CA ILE A 58 -2.05 -19.14 -0.20
C ILE A 58 -0.75 -19.73 0.35
N CYS A 59 -0.89 -20.68 1.26
CA CYS A 59 0.25 -21.42 1.82
C CYS A 59 0.56 -22.64 0.96
N ALA A 60 1.82 -22.93 0.66
CA ALA A 60 2.27 -24.11 -0.08
C ALA A 60 3.48 -24.74 0.62
N ILE A 61 3.53 -26.07 0.68
CA ILE A 61 4.61 -26.81 1.36
C ILE A 61 5.91 -26.81 0.53
N GLU A 62 5.83 -26.47 -0.76
CA GLU A 62 6.97 -26.49 -1.68
C GLU A 62 7.40 -25.08 -2.08
N LYS A 63 8.66 -24.94 -2.50
CA LYS A 63 9.19 -23.68 -3.03
C LYS A 63 8.66 -23.47 -4.44
N LEU A 64 7.85 -22.43 -4.62
CA LEU A 64 7.21 -22.13 -5.90
C LEU A 64 8.12 -21.26 -6.77
N ASN A 65 8.08 -21.48 -8.09
CA ASN A 65 8.79 -20.65 -9.08
C ASN A 65 7.86 -19.54 -9.64
N ASP A 66 8.41 -18.57 -10.36
CA ASP A 66 7.66 -17.41 -10.88
C ASP A 66 6.57 -17.80 -11.89
N ILE A 67 6.82 -18.83 -12.70
CA ILE A 67 5.87 -19.35 -13.70
C ILE A 67 4.59 -19.82 -13.00
N LEU A 68 4.77 -20.53 -11.89
CA LEU A 68 3.69 -21.09 -11.12
C LEU A 68 2.90 -20.01 -10.38
N CYS A 69 3.58 -18.96 -9.87
CA CYS A 69 2.91 -17.79 -9.31
C CYS A 69 1.98 -17.10 -10.32
N LYS A 70 2.41 -16.98 -11.58
CA LYS A 70 1.57 -16.42 -12.65
C LYS A 70 0.34 -17.29 -12.93
N SER A 71 0.52 -18.62 -12.99
CA SER A 71 -0.61 -19.54 -13.17
C SER A 71 -1.63 -19.45 -12.03
N ILE A 72 -1.20 -19.19 -10.80
CA ILE A 72 -2.12 -18.98 -9.67
C ILE A 72 -2.92 -17.69 -9.84
N VAL A 73 -2.30 -16.60 -10.31
CA VAL A 73 -3.02 -15.35 -10.60
C VAL A 73 -4.10 -15.61 -11.65
N ASP A 74 -3.75 -16.28 -12.74
CA ASP A 74 -4.70 -16.60 -13.82
C ASP A 74 -5.88 -17.45 -13.33
N GLU A 75 -5.66 -18.38 -12.39
CA GLU A 75 -6.73 -19.18 -11.78
C GLU A 75 -7.58 -18.36 -10.80
N LEU A 76 -6.97 -17.50 -9.97
CA LEU A 76 -7.71 -16.62 -9.07
C LEU A 76 -8.58 -15.63 -9.86
N GLU A 77 -8.10 -15.12 -11.00
CA GLU A 77 -8.89 -14.23 -11.86
C GLU A 77 -10.13 -14.96 -12.42
N LYS A 78 -10.04 -16.25 -12.77
CA LYS A 78 -11.20 -17.06 -13.22
C LYS A 78 -12.26 -17.27 -12.13
N ILE A 79 -11.86 -17.30 -10.86
CA ILE A 79 -12.79 -17.44 -9.72
C ILE A 79 -13.62 -16.17 -9.53
N THR A 80 -13.13 -15.01 -9.96
CA THR A 80 -13.87 -13.77 -9.75
C THR A 80 -15.12 -13.73 -10.63
N PRO A 81 -16.31 -13.42 -10.05
CA PRO A 81 -17.58 -13.57 -10.75
C PRO A 81 -17.77 -12.62 -11.95
N ASP A 82 -16.96 -11.55 -12.06
CA ASP A 82 -17.00 -10.55 -13.13
C ASP A 82 -15.59 -10.00 -13.39
N ASP A 83 -15.35 -9.37 -14.56
CA ASP A 83 -14.11 -8.60 -14.88
C ASP A 83 -13.97 -7.29 -14.06
N SER A 84 -14.62 -7.24 -12.89
CA SER A 84 -14.64 -6.10 -11.98
C SER A 84 -13.47 -6.09 -11.00
N VAL A 85 -12.59 -7.10 -11.02
CA VAL A 85 -11.50 -7.27 -10.07
C VAL A 85 -10.20 -7.56 -10.83
N ASP A 86 -9.13 -6.87 -10.45
CA ASP A 86 -7.77 -7.23 -10.83
C ASP A 86 -7.05 -7.90 -9.67
N ILE A 87 -6.30 -8.97 -9.94
CA ILE A 87 -5.50 -9.67 -8.93
C ILE A 87 -4.02 -9.46 -9.21
N SER A 88 -3.27 -9.11 -8.17
CA SER A 88 -1.82 -8.93 -8.25
C SER A 88 -1.11 -9.74 -7.19
N PHE A 89 -0.02 -10.39 -7.57
CA PHE A 89 0.94 -10.95 -6.62
C PHE A 89 1.65 -9.82 -5.84
N ILE A 90 1.78 -9.99 -4.53
CA ILE A 90 2.39 -9.00 -3.64
C ILE A 90 3.75 -9.46 -3.15
N ILE A 91 3.81 -10.63 -2.51
CA ILE A 91 5.04 -11.14 -1.91
C ILE A 91 4.95 -12.65 -1.71
N SER A 92 6.11 -13.30 -1.73
CA SER A 92 6.29 -14.66 -1.26
C SER A 92 7.35 -14.70 -0.16
N PHE A 93 7.13 -15.51 0.86
CA PHE A 93 8.11 -15.75 1.91
C PHE A 93 7.96 -17.17 2.46
N ILE A 94 9.01 -17.71 3.07
CA ILE A 94 8.99 -19.04 3.68
C ILE A 94 8.88 -18.87 5.19
N ARG A 95 7.95 -19.59 5.82
CA ARG A 95 7.77 -19.64 7.27
C ARG A 95 7.54 -21.09 7.69
N ASN A 96 8.41 -21.63 8.55
CA ASN A 96 8.34 -23.02 9.05
C ASN A 96 8.17 -24.05 7.91
N ASP A 97 9.03 -23.98 6.89
CA ASP A 97 8.99 -24.84 5.69
C ASP A 97 7.73 -24.72 4.82
N VAL A 98 6.91 -23.69 5.04
CA VAL A 98 5.75 -23.37 4.22
C VAL A 98 6.02 -22.07 3.46
N THR A 99 5.95 -22.12 2.14
CA THR A 99 5.92 -20.95 1.27
C THR A 99 4.54 -20.28 1.37
N VAL A 100 4.49 -19.04 1.85
CA VAL A 100 3.28 -18.22 1.85
C VAL A 100 3.35 -17.29 0.65
N LEU A 101 2.34 -17.38 -0.22
CA LEU A 101 2.10 -16.44 -1.31
C LEU A 101 0.99 -15.49 -0.92
N THR A 102 1.25 -14.19 -1.07
CA THR A 102 0.26 -13.14 -0.80
C THR A 102 -0.15 -12.50 -2.12
N PHE A 103 -1.46 -12.47 -2.36
CA PHE A 103 -2.09 -11.78 -3.48
C PHE A 103 -3.02 -10.69 -2.94
N MET A 104 -3.23 -9.67 -3.75
CA MET A 104 -4.22 -8.62 -3.51
C MET A 104 -5.16 -8.57 -4.69
N GLY A 105 -6.45 -8.84 -4.43
CA GLY A 105 -7.54 -8.55 -5.34
C GLY A 105 -8.03 -7.12 -5.09
N ARG A 106 -8.15 -6.32 -6.14
CA ARG A 106 -8.70 -4.95 -6.05
C ARG A 106 -9.87 -4.83 -7.01
N ARG A 107 -11.00 -4.34 -6.51
CA ARG A 107 -12.13 -4.03 -7.37
C ARG A 107 -11.77 -2.84 -8.25
N LYS A 108 -11.85 -2.97 -9.58
CA LYS A 108 -11.66 -1.86 -10.52
C LYS A 108 -12.56 -0.70 -10.13
N ALA A 109 -11.98 0.50 -10.07
CA ALA A 109 -12.76 1.68 -9.75
C ALA A 109 -13.67 2.02 -10.95
N LYS A 110 -14.82 2.65 -10.69
CA LYS A 110 -15.67 3.20 -11.75
C LYS A 110 -14.90 4.27 -12.53
N SER A 111 -15.27 4.51 -13.79
CA SER A 111 -14.61 5.53 -14.61
C SER A 111 -14.57 6.88 -13.89
N ASN A 112 -13.41 7.53 -13.91
CA ASN A 112 -13.12 8.80 -13.24
C ASN A 112 -13.34 8.81 -11.72
N CYS A 113 -13.30 7.64 -11.07
CA CYS A 113 -13.31 7.52 -9.61
C CYS A 113 -12.02 6.84 -9.14
N PHE A 114 -11.44 7.32 -8.04
CA PHE A 114 -10.31 6.68 -7.38
C PHE A 114 -10.53 6.70 -5.86
N PHE A 115 -9.87 5.78 -5.17
CA PHE A 115 -9.81 5.81 -3.71
C PHE A 115 -8.64 6.69 -3.27
N GLU A 116 -8.90 7.74 -2.50
CA GLU A 116 -7.85 8.60 -1.94
C GLU A 116 -7.58 8.19 -0.48
N ILE A 117 -6.31 8.11 -0.10
CA ILE A 117 -5.87 7.95 1.29
C ILE A 117 -4.82 9.01 1.59
N ARG A 118 -5.11 9.87 2.57
CA ARG A 118 -4.22 10.91 3.03
C ARG A 118 -3.46 10.47 4.28
N MET A 119 -2.14 10.54 4.22
CA MET A 119 -1.24 10.13 5.31
C MET A 119 -0.34 11.27 5.72
N ALA A 120 -0.48 11.76 6.95
CA ALA A 120 0.46 12.73 7.50
C ALA A 120 1.63 12.04 8.20
N THR A 121 2.84 12.56 8.04
CA THR A 121 4.00 12.09 8.81
C THR A 121 4.12 12.85 10.12
N ALA A 122 4.40 12.12 11.19
CA ALA A 122 4.70 12.69 12.50
C ALA A 122 5.96 12.03 13.06
N GLY A 123 6.66 12.72 13.96
CA GLY A 123 7.90 12.23 14.55
C GLY A 123 8.93 13.34 14.75
N ASN A 124 9.92 13.06 15.60
CA ASN A 124 10.92 14.04 16.01
C ASN A 124 11.81 14.51 14.84
N VAL A 125 12.59 15.57 15.08
CA VAL A 125 13.67 16.00 14.18
C VAL A 125 14.60 14.81 13.90
N ASP A 126 15.10 14.71 12.67
CA ASP A 126 16.04 13.67 12.21
C ASP A 126 15.52 12.22 12.27
N ALA A 127 14.25 11.99 12.57
CA ALA A 127 13.63 10.66 12.49
C ALA A 127 13.54 10.09 11.05
N GLY A 128 13.84 10.90 10.02
CA GLY A 128 13.83 10.47 8.62
C GLY A 128 12.48 10.58 7.91
N LYS A 129 11.51 11.34 8.43
CA LYS A 129 10.18 11.55 7.81
C LYS A 129 10.25 11.95 6.33
N SER A 130 10.88 13.10 6.06
CA SER A 130 11.02 13.66 4.71
C SER A 130 11.87 12.78 3.81
N THR A 131 12.89 12.12 4.38
CA THR A 131 13.73 11.16 3.65
C THR A 131 12.90 9.95 3.20
N LEU A 132 12.11 9.36 4.08
CA LEU A 132 11.23 8.23 3.80
C LEU A 132 10.21 8.59 2.71
N LEU A 133 9.56 9.74 2.82
CA LEU A 133 8.64 10.21 1.79
C LEU A 133 9.35 10.46 0.45
N GLY A 134 10.55 11.04 0.45
CA GLY A 134 11.35 11.23 -0.74
C GLY A 134 11.66 9.91 -1.46
N VAL A 135 12.07 8.88 -0.71
CA VAL A 135 12.32 7.53 -1.24
C VAL A 135 11.04 6.93 -1.83
N LEU A 136 9.94 6.94 -1.09
CA LEU A 136 8.66 6.34 -1.51
C LEU A 136 8.08 7.01 -2.75
N THR A 137 8.15 8.34 -2.79
CA THR A 137 7.47 9.13 -3.83
C THR A 137 8.30 9.30 -5.08
N HIS A 138 9.64 9.32 -4.98
CA HIS A 138 10.53 9.53 -6.13
C HIS A 138 11.29 8.27 -6.58
N ASN A 139 11.14 7.14 -5.87
CA ASN A 139 11.82 5.88 -6.19
C ASN A 139 13.36 5.97 -6.21
N ILE A 140 13.90 6.82 -5.36
CA ILE A 140 15.33 7.04 -5.20
C ILE A 140 15.78 6.39 -3.92
N ARG A 141 16.99 5.82 -3.92
CA ARG A 141 17.61 5.34 -2.69
C ARG A 141 18.12 6.54 -1.90
N ASP A 142 18.02 6.45 -0.58
CA ASP A 142 18.67 7.43 0.28
C ASP A 142 20.18 7.23 0.22
N ASP A 143 20.93 8.32 0.05
CA ASP A 143 22.38 8.34 0.02
C ASP A 143 22.99 8.70 1.39
N GLY A 144 22.13 8.93 2.39
CA GLY A 144 22.51 9.38 3.72
C GLY A 144 23.02 10.82 3.76
N ARG A 145 23.01 11.54 2.64
CA ARG A 145 23.41 12.95 2.52
C ARG A 145 22.22 13.88 2.30
N GLY A 146 21.00 13.32 2.37
CA GLY A 146 19.76 14.08 2.25
C GLY A 146 19.33 14.29 0.80
N PHE A 147 19.83 13.52 -0.17
CA PHE A 147 19.37 13.61 -1.55
C PHE A 147 17.88 13.27 -1.70
N ALA A 148 17.41 12.23 -1.01
CA ALA A 148 15.99 11.90 -1.03
C ALA A 148 15.14 13.00 -0.36
N ARG A 149 15.64 13.55 0.76
CA ARG A 149 14.99 14.65 1.48
C ARG A 149 14.93 15.94 0.65
N SER A 150 15.96 16.27 -0.13
CA SER A 150 15.99 17.51 -0.91
C SER A 150 14.93 17.57 -2.01
N LYS A 151 14.44 16.41 -2.48
CA LYS A 151 13.30 16.32 -3.40
C LYS A 151 11.97 16.72 -2.77
N MET A 152 11.90 16.79 -1.43
CA MET A 152 10.71 17.21 -0.69
C MET A 152 10.73 18.70 -0.33
N PHE A 153 11.86 19.39 -0.49
CA PHE A 153 11.98 20.81 -0.15
C PHE A 153 11.24 21.71 -1.12
N ARG A 154 10.58 22.74 -0.59
CA ARG A 154 9.75 23.69 -1.34
C ARG A 154 10.34 25.08 -1.37
N HIS A 155 11.17 25.41 -0.41
CA HIS A 155 11.71 26.75 -0.24
C HIS A 155 13.24 26.75 -0.25
N GLN A 156 13.82 27.86 -0.72
CA GLN A 156 15.26 28.04 -0.80
C GLN A 156 15.95 27.86 0.57
N HIS A 157 15.35 28.37 1.64
CA HIS A 157 15.89 28.22 3.00
C HIS A 157 15.87 26.77 3.52
N GLU A 158 15.02 25.89 2.97
CA GLU A 158 15.03 24.46 3.29
C GLU A 158 16.20 23.75 2.63
N LEU A 159 16.54 24.13 1.39
CA LEU A 159 17.74 23.67 0.69
C LEU A 159 19.01 24.11 1.42
N GLU A 160 19.06 25.37 1.87
CA GLU A 160 20.21 25.93 2.59
C GLU A 160 20.39 25.32 3.98
N SER A 161 19.31 25.19 4.75
CA SER A 161 19.37 24.65 6.12
C SER A 161 19.38 23.12 6.20
N GLY A 162 18.98 22.44 5.12
CA GLY A 162 18.75 21.00 5.10
C GLY A 162 17.60 20.54 5.99
N ARG A 163 16.67 21.42 6.38
CA ARG A 163 15.55 21.13 7.28
C ARG A 163 14.21 21.46 6.63
N THR A 164 13.20 20.61 6.86
CA THR A 164 11.82 20.92 6.50
C THR A 164 11.22 21.91 7.48
N SER A 165 10.60 22.95 6.93
CA SER A 165 9.99 24.07 7.68
C SER A 165 8.53 24.31 7.30
N SER A 166 8.13 23.80 6.14
CA SER A 166 6.80 23.88 5.57
C SER A 166 6.13 22.50 5.59
N ILE A 167 4.80 22.49 5.40
CA ILE A 167 4.09 21.25 5.10
C ILE A 167 4.46 20.89 3.68
N GLY A 168 5.04 19.71 3.46
CA GLY A 168 5.19 19.11 2.14
C GLY A 168 3.94 18.28 1.82
N GLU A 169 3.62 18.14 0.54
CA GLU A 169 2.63 17.19 0.04
C GLU A 169 3.31 16.42 -1.08
N SER A 170 2.98 15.14 -1.24
CA SER A 170 3.44 14.35 -2.36
C SER A 170 2.46 13.21 -2.61
N THR A 171 2.23 12.92 -3.88
CA THR A 171 1.21 11.97 -4.30
C THR A 171 1.83 10.79 -5.02
N VAL A 172 1.35 9.60 -4.70
CA VAL A 172 1.61 8.36 -5.43
C VAL A 172 0.27 7.80 -5.89
N ALA A 173 0.12 7.57 -7.19
CA ALA A 173 -1.07 6.89 -7.72
C ALA A 173 -0.71 5.50 -8.22
N VAL A 174 -1.59 4.54 -7.96
CA VAL A 174 -1.49 3.15 -8.43
C VAL A 174 -2.70 2.77 -9.26
N ASP A 175 -2.49 1.89 -10.24
CA ASP A 175 -3.58 1.26 -11.00
C ASP A 175 -4.23 0.11 -10.20
N SER A 176 -5.23 -0.54 -10.79
CA SER A 176 -5.96 -1.66 -10.18
C SER A 176 -5.09 -2.89 -9.91
N ARG A 177 -3.95 -3.01 -10.59
CA ARG A 177 -2.93 -4.05 -10.34
C ARG A 177 -1.87 -3.63 -9.34
N GLY A 178 -1.94 -2.41 -8.82
CA GLY A 178 -1.01 -1.88 -7.83
C GLY A 178 0.31 -1.37 -8.43
N LYS A 179 0.39 -1.26 -9.76
CA LYS A 179 1.55 -0.65 -10.41
C LYS A 179 1.48 0.86 -10.21
N ILE A 180 2.61 1.44 -9.84
CA ILE A 180 2.71 2.90 -9.69
C ILE A 180 2.63 3.55 -11.08
N ILE A 181 1.64 4.39 -11.28
CA ILE A 181 1.42 5.15 -12.52
C ILE A 181 1.90 6.59 -12.40
N LEU A 182 1.88 7.15 -11.20
CA LEU A 182 2.30 8.53 -10.93
C LEU A 182 3.22 8.60 -9.72
N LYS A 183 4.31 9.37 -9.88
CA LYS A 183 5.25 9.74 -8.83
C LYS A 183 5.42 11.25 -8.86
N SER A 184 4.87 11.94 -7.86
CA SER A 184 4.95 13.39 -7.62
C SER A 184 4.04 14.27 -8.50
N LYS A 185 3.25 15.14 -7.84
CA LYS A 185 2.31 16.11 -8.42
C LYS A 185 3.01 17.34 -9.06
N TYR A 186 4.29 17.60 -8.76
CA TYR A 186 4.88 18.93 -8.96
C TYR A 186 5.44 19.21 -10.37
N ALA A 187 5.41 18.24 -11.28
CA ALA A 187 6.03 18.37 -12.60
C ALA A 187 5.10 18.06 -13.77
N LEU A 188 3.79 17.98 -13.53
CA LEU A 188 2.83 17.53 -14.55
C LEU A 188 1.90 18.64 -15.01
N ASN A 189 1.72 18.73 -16.32
CA ASN A 189 0.75 19.64 -16.91
C ASN A 189 -0.68 19.12 -16.64
N LYS A 190 -1.68 19.97 -16.85
CA LYS A 190 -3.09 19.62 -16.57
C LYS A 190 -3.55 18.36 -17.33
N ASP A 191 -3.13 18.22 -18.58
CA ASP A 191 -3.48 17.06 -19.43
C ASP A 191 -2.88 15.75 -18.90
N ASP A 192 -1.68 15.81 -18.33
CA ASP A 192 -1.05 14.65 -17.68
C ASP A 192 -1.85 14.24 -16.44
N ILE A 193 -2.27 15.22 -15.62
CA ILE A 193 -3.06 14.96 -14.41
C ILE A 193 -4.36 14.23 -14.76
N ASP A 194 -5.08 14.66 -15.78
CA ASP A 194 -6.33 14.01 -16.22
C ASP A 194 -6.08 12.59 -16.76
N ALA A 195 -4.98 12.41 -17.52
CA ALA A 195 -4.57 11.10 -18.03
C ALA A 195 -4.10 10.13 -16.94
N TYR A 196 -3.54 10.62 -15.82
CA TYR A 196 -3.21 9.80 -14.66
C TYR A 196 -4.43 9.52 -13.80
N THR A 197 -5.27 10.51 -13.55
CA THR A 197 -6.47 10.39 -12.72
C THR A 197 -7.46 9.40 -13.31
N SER A 198 -7.61 9.39 -14.65
CA SER A 198 -8.47 8.40 -15.35
C SER A 198 -7.97 6.96 -15.24
N ARG A 199 -6.68 6.73 -14.98
CA ARG A 199 -6.08 5.41 -14.79
C ARG A 199 -5.82 5.06 -13.32
N ALA A 200 -5.94 6.03 -12.42
CA ALA A 200 -5.70 5.86 -11.01
C ALA A 200 -6.83 5.04 -10.40
N HIS A 201 -6.45 3.95 -9.75
CA HIS A 201 -7.38 3.15 -8.96
C HIS A 201 -7.35 3.59 -7.49
N LYS A 202 -6.14 3.81 -6.95
CA LYS A 202 -5.93 4.32 -5.59
C LYS A 202 -4.81 5.37 -5.59
N MET A 203 -5.01 6.45 -4.84
CA MET A 203 -4.07 7.55 -4.67
C MET A 203 -3.70 7.68 -3.20
N PHE A 204 -2.41 7.82 -2.94
CA PHE A 204 -1.83 8.03 -1.63
C PHE A 204 -1.24 9.43 -1.59
N ASP A 205 -1.85 10.30 -0.79
CA ASP A 205 -1.44 11.68 -0.60
C ASP A 205 -0.71 11.80 0.73
N PHE A 206 0.61 11.95 0.66
CA PHE A 206 1.47 12.06 1.82
C PHE A 206 1.67 13.52 2.20
N LEU A 207 1.47 13.84 3.48
CA LEU A 207 1.71 15.16 4.06
C LEU A 207 2.99 15.09 4.89
N ASP A 208 4.05 15.75 4.44
CA ASP A 208 5.30 15.86 5.20
C ASP A 208 5.17 16.97 6.23
N LEU A 209 4.98 16.62 7.51
CA LEU A 209 4.88 17.62 8.57
C LEU A 209 6.25 17.90 9.20
N ALA A 210 6.42 19.15 9.60
CA ALA A 210 7.66 19.60 10.23
C ALA A 210 7.91 18.87 11.55
N GLY A 211 9.14 18.37 11.73
CA GLY A 211 9.54 17.58 12.89
C GLY A 211 10.07 18.37 14.08
N HIS A 212 10.20 19.69 13.97
CA HIS A 212 10.83 20.54 14.97
C HIS A 212 9.77 21.33 15.75
N GLU A 213 9.92 21.44 17.08
CA GLU A 213 8.96 22.10 17.99
C GLU A 213 8.60 23.53 17.59
N LYS A 214 9.58 24.31 17.13
CA LYS A 214 9.39 25.63 16.50
C LYS A 214 8.29 25.67 15.43
N TYR A 215 8.06 24.57 14.72
CA TYR A 215 7.08 24.45 13.63
C TYR A 215 5.81 23.68 14.04
N LEU A 216 5.59 23.46 15.34
CA LEU A 216 4.41 22.73 15.86
C LEU A 216 3.08 23.35 15.39
N LYS A 217 2.99 24.68 15.31
CA LYS A 217 1.79 25.37 14.78
C LYS A 217 1.49 24.95 13.33
N THR A 218 2.53 24.85 12.50
CA THR A 218 2.43 24.38 11.11
C THR A 218 2.00 22.92 11.06
N THR A 219 2.53 22.07 11.93
CA THR A 219 2.13 20.66 12.05
C THR A 219 0.65 20.51 12.46
N ILE A 220 0.20 21.26 13.47
CA ILE A 220 -1.22 21.27 13.89
C ILE A 220 -2.12 21.76 12.75
N TYR A 221 -1.72 22.83 12.06
CA TYR A 221 -2.45 23.33 10.90
C TYR A 221 -2.55 22.28 9.79
N GLY A 222 -1.48 21.54 9.52
CA GLY A 222 -1.50 20.44 8.56
C GLY A 222 -2.46 19.32 8.94
N LEU A 223 -2.46 18.90 10.21
CA LEU A 223 -3.36 17.85 10.70
C LEU A 223 -4.84 18.29 10.67
N VAL A 224 -5.15 19.50 11.14
CA VAL A 224 -6.53 19.99 11.22
C VAL A 224 -7.05 20.47 9.87
N GLY A 225 -6.21 21.17 9.11
CA GLY A 225 -6.58 21.80 7.85
C GLY A 225 -6.66 20.83 6.66
N LEU A 226 -5.74 19.87 6.59
CA LEU A 226 -5.66 18.92 5.47
C LEU A 226 -6.40 17.60 5.74
N LYS A 227 -6.81 17.37 7.00
CA LYS A 227 -7.63 16.24 7.46
C LYS A 227 -7.11 14.89 6.91
N PRO A 228 -5.88 14.48 7.28
CA PRO A 228 -5.37 13.19 6.87
C PRO A 228 -6.21 12.06 7.48
N ASP A 229 -6.39 10.98 6.73
CA ASP A 229 -7.06 9.77 7.19
C ASP A 229 -6.20 9.02 8.22
N TYR A 230 -4.88 9.09 8.06
CA TYR A 230 -3.91 8.39 8.92
C TYR A 230 -2.71 9.26 9.27
N ILE A 231 -2.07 8.92 10.39
CA ILE A 231 -0.77 9.48 10.78
C ILE A 231 0.28 8.36 10.77
N MET A 232 1.32 8.54 9.97
CA MET A 232 2.52 7.71 9.96
C MET A 232 3.53 8.27 10.98
N LEU A 233 3.63 7.64 12.14
CA LEU A 233 4.63 7.97 13.15
C LEU A 233 5.99 7.35 12.78
N VAL A 234 6.98 8.20 12.51
CA VAL A 234 8.34 7.79 12.16
C VAL A 234 9.26 7.99 13.36
N ILE A 235 9.94 6.92 13.77
CA ILE A 235 10.82 6.89 14.94
C ILE A 235 12.22 6.47 14.51
N GLY A 236 13.22 7.30 14.81
CA GLY A 236 14.62 6.95 14.58
C GLY A 236 15.05 5.83 15.52
N SER A 237 15.55 4.71 14.98
CA SER A 237 15.99 3.55 15.76
C SER A 237 17.12 3.89 16.75
N ASN A 238 17.97 4.85 16.38
CA ASN A 238 19.09 5.36 17.17
C ASN A 238 18.68 6.31 18.31
N MET A 239 17.47 6.87 18.27
CA MET A 239 17.00 7.87 19.22
C MET A 239 15.81 7.37 20.05
N GLY A 240 15.04 6.40 19.55
CA GLY A 240 13.78 6.00 20.18
C GLY A 240 12.76 7.14 20.19
N LEU A 241 11.75 7.02 21.05
CA LEU A 241 10.75 8.08 21.26
C LEU A 241 11.38 9.24 22.05
N ILE A 242 11.57 10.40 21.42
CA ILE A 242 12.12 11.63 22.02
C ILE A 242 11.34 12.85 21.49
N GLY A 243 11.27 13.93 22.27
CA GLY A 243 10.74 15.23 21.84
C GLY A 243 9.23 15.21 21.59
N MET A 244 8.77 15.79 20.49
CA MET A 244 7.35 15.92 20.12
C MET A 244 6.56 14.59 20.04
N ALA A 245 7.24 13.45 20.02
CA ALA A 245 6.59 12.13 20.03
C ALA A 245 6.22 11.64 21.44
N ARG A 246 6.80 12.20 22.52
CA ARG A 246 6.59 11.75 23.91
C ARG A 246 5.37 12.38 24.61
N GLY A 247 4.65 13.28 23.95
CA GLY A 247 3.54 14.05 24.52
C GLY A 247 2.22 13.30 24.48
#